data_AF-M7AMZ2-F1
#
_entry.id   AF-M7AMZ2-F1
#
_cell.length_a   1.000
_cell.length_b   1.000
_cell.length_c   1.000
_cell.angle_alpha   90.00
_cell.angle_beta   90.00
_cell.angle_gamma   90.00
#
_symmetry.space_group_name_H-M   'P 1'
#
loop_
_entity.id
_entity.type
_entity.pdbx_description
1 polymer ?
#
loop_
_entity_poly.entity_id
_entity_poly.type
_entity_poly.pdbx_seq_one_letter_code
_entity_poly.pdbx_strand_id
1 'polypeptide(L)'
;MLNATMCAMTRTICAILENYQTHDGIVVPEKLKSFMPPAGLTEMIPFVKPAPIDQEPFKKQKKQHEGSKKKPAGGDSVLEGRMQNMGMNDT
;
A
#
# COMPACT_ATOMS: atom_id res chain seq x y z
N MET A 1 -21.04 -17.33 -37.37
CA MET A 1 -20.66 -18.05 -36.13
C MET A 1 -20.54 -17.03 -35.01
N LEU A 2 -20.89 -17.40 -33.77
CA LEU A 2 -20.88 -16.53 -32.59
C LEU A 2 -20.04 -17.20 -31.49
N ASN A 3 -19.19 -16.44 -30.79
CA ASN A 3 -18.45 -16.87 -29.60
C ASN A 3 -18.37 -15.76 -28.55
N ALA A 4 -18.29 -16.13 -27.28
CA ALA A 4 -18.16 -15.20 -26.15
C ALA A 4 -17.45 -15.86 -24.96
N THR A 5 -16.76 -15.06 -24.15
CA THR A 5 -16.13 -15.49 -22.89
C THR A 5 -17.03 -15.13 -21.72
N MET A 6 -17.62 -16.13 -21.06
CA MET A 6 -18.47 -15.92 -19.89
C MET A 6 -17.70 -15.35 -18.70
N CYS A 7 -16.50 -15.85 -18.42
CA CYS A 7 -15.70 -15.41 -17.27
C CYS A 7 -14.20 -15.56 -17.55
N ALA A 8 -13.46 -14.46 -17.47
CA ALA A 8 -12.00 -14.46 -17.45
C ALA A 8 -11.52 -14.40 -16.00
N MET A 9 -11.36 -15.57 -15.37
CA MET A 9 -11.20 -15.74 -13.91
C MET A 9 -10.30 -14.68 -13.24
N THR A 10 -9.06 -14.49 -13.70
CA THR A 10 -8.12 -13.55 -13.06
C THR A 10 -8.58 -12.10 -13.17
N ARG A 11 -9.20 -11.71 -14.29
CA ARG A 11 -9.77 -10.37 -14.48
C ARG A 11 -11.01 -10.16 -13.62
N THR A 12 -11.87 -11.16 -13.55
CA THR A 12 -13.06 -11.14 -12.68
C THR A 12 -12.64 -11.05 -11.21
N ILE A 13 -11.60 -11.77 -10.79
CA ILE A 13 -11.05 -11.66 -9.43
C ILE A 13 -10.56 -10.24 -9.15
N CYS A 14 -9.78 -9.61 -10.03
CA CYS A 14 -9.37 -8.21 -9.85
C CYS A 14 -10.57 -7.27 -9.66
N ALA A 15 -11.59 -7.41 -10.52
CA ALA A 15 -12.80 -6.61 -10.41
C ALA A 15 -13.54 -6.86 -9.08
N ILE A 16 -13.60 -8.10 -8.59
CA ILE A 16 -14.19 -8.41 -7.29
C ILE A 16 -13.38 -7.76 -6.15
N LEU A 17 -12.05 -7.87 -6.19
CA LEU A 17 -11.18 -7.31 -5.17
C LEU A 17 -11.33 -5.78 -5.07
N GLU A 18 -11.45 -5.09 -6.21
CA GLU A 18 -11.63 -3.63 -6.22
C GLU A 18 -13.03 -3.20 -5.75
N ASN A 19 -14.09 -3.88 -6.21
CA ASN A 19 -15.47 -3.47 -5.94
C ASN A 19 -15.98 -3.88 -4.54
N TYR A 20 -15.40 -4.93 -3.94
CA TYR A 20 -15.83 -5.45 -2.64
C TYR A 20 -14.81 -5.20 -1.52
N GLN A 21 -13.80 -4.34 -1.75
CA GLN A 21 -12.84 -3.94 -0.73
C GLN A 21 -13.50 -3.08 0.36
N THR A 22 -13.16 -3.40 1.60
CA THR A 22 -13.49 -2.63 2.81
C THR A 22 -12.22 -2.37 3.61
N HIS A 23 -12.31 -1.69 4.75
CA HIS A 23 -11.16 -1.42 5.60
C HIS A 23 -10.48 -2.70 6.14
N ASP A 24 -11.28 -3.71 6.49
CA ASP A 24 -10.78 -4.90 7.19
C ASP A 24 -10.51 -6.09 6.24
N GLY A 25 -10.95 -6.02 4.98
CA GLY A 25 -10.82 -7.10 4.01
C GLY A 25 -11.71 -6.94 2.78
N ILE A 26 -11.95 -8.05 2.07
CA ILE A 26 -12.82 -8.12 0.89
C ILE A 26 -14.10 -8.88 1.25
N VAL A 27 -15.27 -8.27 1.05
CA VAL A 27 -16.56 -8.95 1.25
C VAL A 27 -16.81 -9.96 0.13
N VAL A 28 -17.26 -11.16 0.47
CA VAL A 28 -17.55 -12.19 -0.54
C VAL A 28 -18.89 -11.89 -1.25
N PRO A 29 -18.93 -11.83 -2.59
CA PRO A 29 -20.17 -11.67 -3.33
C PRO A 29 -21.19 -12.77 -3.01
N GLU A 30 -22.46 -12.41 -2.86
CA GLU A 30 -23.53 -13.32 -2.42
C GLU A 30 -23.58 -14.64 -3.21
N LYS A 31 -23.43 -14.57 -4.53
CA LYS A 31 -23.46 -15.75 -5.42
C LYS A 31 -22.23 -16.65 -5.32
N LEU A 32 -21.15 -16.17 -4.72
CA LEU A 32 -19.94 -16.95 -4.48
C LEU A 32 -19.92 -17.61 -3.09
N LYS A 33 -20.71 -17.12 -2.13
CA LYS A 33 -20.71 -17.60 -0.74
C LYS A 33 -20.91 -19.11 -0.61
N SER A 34 -21.82 -19.70 -1.40
CA SER A 34 -22.09 -21.14 -1.38
C SER A 34 -20.93 -22.01 -1.87
N PHE A 35 -19.97 -21.41 -2.59
CA PHE A 35 -18.79 -22.09 -3.11
C PHE A 35 -17.53 -21.82 -2.27
N MET A 36 -17.62 -20.94 -1.27
CA MET A 36 -16.51 -20.65 -0.37
C MET A 36 -16.37 -21.75 0.70
N PRO A 37 -15.13 -22.06 1.13
CA PRO A 37 -14.92 -23.03 2.19
C PRO A 37 -15.52 -22.55 3.53
N PRO A 38 -16.05 -23.45 4.38
CA PRO A 38 -16.67 -23.11 5.66
C PRO A 38 -15.68 -22.58 6.72
N ALA A 39 -14.39 -22.51 6.40
CA ALA A 39 -13.31 -22.09 7.28
C ALA A 39 -13.27 -20.57 7.53
N GLY A 40 -14.43 -19.93 7.72
CA GLY A 40 -14.54 -18.50 8.04
C GLY A 40 -14.32 -17.54 6.87
N LEU A 41 -14.17 -18.06 5.63
CA LEU A 41 -14.01 -17.24 4.42
C LEU A 41 -15.33 -17.00 3.68
N THR A 42 -16.46 -17.40 4.24
CA THR A 42 -17.77 -17.33 3.58
C THR A 42 -18.32 -15.91 3.49
N GLU A 43 -18.08 -15.08 4.51
CA GLU A 43 -18.58 -13.70 4.56
C GLU A 43 -17.52 -12.68 4.12
N MET A 44 -16.27 -12.89 4.51
CA MET A 44 -15.19 -11.92 4.28
C MET A 44 -13.83 -12.60 4.16
N ILE A 45 -12.98 -12.03 3.30
CA ILE A 45 -11.57 -12.39 3.14
C ILE A 45 -10.74 -11.30 3.84
N PRO A 46 -10.19 -11.55 5.04
CA PRO A 46 -9.48 -10.52 5.80
C PRO A 46 -8.09 -10.21 5.22
N PHE A 47 -7.62 -8.98 5.42
CA PHE A 47 -6.24 -8.63 5.06
C PHE A 47 -5.23 -9.23 6.06
N VAL A 48 -4.36 -10.10 5.56
CA VAL A 48 -3.31 -10.76 6.36
C VAL A 48 -1.93 -10.11 6.22
N LYS A 49 -1.78 -9.15 5.31
CA LYS A 49 -0.53 -8.45 5.03
C LYS A 49 -0.80 -6.95 4.88
N PRO A 50 0.10 -6.07 5.36
CA PRO A 50 -0.02 -4.64 5.13
C PRO A 50 0.18 -4.32 3.64
N ALA A 51 -0.35 -3.17 3.21
CA ALA A 51 -0.23 -2.74 1.83
C ALA A 51 1.26 -2.62 1.43
N PRO A 52 1.64 -2.97 0.20
CA PRO A 52 3.04 -2.91 -0.23
C PRO A 52 3.71 -1.54 -0.04
N ILE A 53 2.93 -0.46 -0.14
CA ILE A 53 3.41 0.93 0.02
C ILE A 53 3.89 1.18 1.47
N ASP A 54 3.23 0.58 2.46
CA ASP A 54 3.57 0.74 3.88
C ASP A 54 4.80 -0.10 4.29
N GLN A 55 5.26 -1.04 3.44
CA GLN A 55 6.40 -1.90 3.73
C GLN A 55 7.74 -1.29 3.29
N GLU A 56 7.74 -0.37 2.31
CA GLU A 56 8.95 0.28 1.80
C GLU A 56 9.68 1.24 2.76
N PRO A 57 9.05 1.91 3.76
CA PRO A 57 9.80 2.75 4.70
C PRO A 57 10.63 1.95 5.72
N PHE A 58 10.24 0.71 6.07
CA PHE A 58 10.89 -0.05 7.16
C PHE A 58 12.21 -0.74 6.77
N LYS A 59 12.39 -1.09 5.48
CA LYS A 59 13.62 -1.76 5.01
C LYS A 59 14.80 -0.81 4.80
N LYS A 60 14.54 0.50 4.66
CA LYS A 60 15.61 1.51 4.50
C LYS A 60 16.24 1.93 5.84
N GLN A 61 15.52 1.86 6.96
CA GLN A 61 16.04 2.29 8.27
C GLN A 61 16.90 1.23 8.99
N LYS A 62 16.63 -0.08 8.83
CA LYS A 62 17.41 -1.14 9.51
C LYS A 62 18.82 -1.37 8.95
N LYS A 63 19.11 -0.94 7.72
CA LYS A 63 20.43 -1.11 7.08
C LYS A 63 21.42 0.03 7.36
N GLN A 64 20.99 1.12 8.01
CA GLN A 64 21.84 2.28 8.31
C GLN A 64 22.35 2.35 9.76
N HIS A 65 21.83 1.55 10.70
CA HIS A 65 22.18 1.71 12.12
C HIS A 65 23.44 0.93 12.57
N GLU A 66 23.96 -0.03 11.80
CA GLU A 66 25.06 -0.90 12.28
C GLU A 66 26.47 -0.44 11.88
N GLY A 67 26.60 0.56 11.00
CA GLY A 67 27.91 0.91 10.45
C GLY A 67 28.14 2.40 10.31
N SER A 68 28.17 3.17 11.40
CA SER A 68 28.79 4.52 11.45
C SER A 68 28.82 5.12 12.88
N LYS A 69 29.46 4.44 13.84
CA LYS A 69 30.01 5.15 15.01
C LYS A 69 31.33 5.83 14.57
N LYS A 70 31.21 7.03 13.99
CA LYS A 70 32.21 8.13 14.03
C LYS A 70 31.57 9.40 13.43
N LYS A 71 31.19 10.33 14.32
CA LYS A 71 30.77 11.74 14.08
C LYS A 71 31.87 12.53 13.32
N PRO A 72 31.61 13.71 12.68
CA PRO A 72 30.65 14.79 13.04
C PRO A 72 29.72 15.26 11.88
N ALA A 73 28.44 15.59 12.10
CA ALA A 73 27.81 16.84 12.57
C ALA A 73 27.23 17.72 11.43
N GLY A 74 25.92 17.98 11.49
CA GLY A 74 25.25 19.19 11.00
C GLY A 74 24.82 19.22 9.53
N GLY A 75 23.54 18.93 9.25
CA GLY A 75 22.99 19.01 7.89
C GLY A 75 21.59 19.58 7.73
N ASP A 76 20.87 19.91 8.81
CA ASP A 76 19.48 20.39 8.70
C ASP A 76 19.33 21.92 8.81
N SER A 77 20.36 22.67 9.22
CA SER A 77 20.31 24.14 9.32
C SER A 77 20.49 24.90 8.00
N VAL A 78 20.92 24.23 6.93
CA VAL A 78 21.28 24.88 5.66
C VAL A 78 20.04 25.13 4.77
N LEU A 79 19.04 24.25 4.83
CA LEU A 79 17.84 24.36 4.00
C LEU A 79 16.87 25.42 4.56
N GLU A 80 16.77 25.52 5.89
CA GLU A 80 15.88 26.49 6.55
C GLU A 80 16.38 27.94 6.40
N GLY A 81 17.70 28.16 6.52
CA GLY A 81 18.32 29.47 6.25
C GLY A 81 18.23 29.91 4.79
N ARG A 82 18.17 28.96 3.84
CA ARG A 82 18.02 29.26 2.41
C ARG A 82 16.59 29.66 2.03
N MET A 83 15.58 29.22 2.80
CA MET A 83 14.19 29.65 2.61
C MET A 83 13.90 31.02 3.24
N GLN A 84 14.64 31.42 4.28
CA GLN A 84 14.51 32.75 4.89
C GLN A 84 15.25 33.87 4.13
N ASN A 85 16.26 33.55 3.31
CA ASN A 85 16.99 34.53 2.50
C ASN A 85 16.40 34.80 1.10
N MET A 86 15.27 34.18 0.72
CA MET A 86 14.59 34.49 -0.56
C MET A 86 13.40 35.44 -0.41
N GLY A 87 13.14 35.96 0.80
CA GLY A 87 12.02 36.85 1.09
C GLY A 87 12.45 38.24 1.55
N MET A 88 13.23 38.97 0.76
CA MET A 88 13.55 40.42 0.83
C MET A 88 14.65 40.67 -0.22
N ASN A 89 14.64 41.63 -1.14
CA ASN A 89 13.91 42.89 -1.29
C ASN A 89 14.30 43.42 -2.69
N ASP A 90 13.38 43.98 -3.49
CA ASP A 90 13.74 44.88 -4.60
C ASP A 90 12.62 45.93 -4.79
N THR A 91 12.91 47.12 -4.25
CA THR A 91 12.41 48.49 -4.55
C THR A 91 10.95 48.86 -4.27
#